data_AF-A0A2A2IDD5-F1
#
_entry.id   AF-A0A2A2IDD5-F1
#
_cell.length_a   1.000
_cell.length_b   1.000
_cell.length_c   1.000
_cell.angle_alpha   90.00
_cell.angle_beta   90.00
_cell.angle_gamma   90.00
#
_symmetry.space_group_name_H-M   'P 1'
#
loop_
_entity.id
_entity.type
_entity.pdbx_description
1 polymer ?
#
loop_
_entity_poly.entity_id
_entity_poly.type
_entity_poly.pdbx_seq_one_letter_code
_entity_poly.pdbx_strand_id
1 'polypeptide(L)'
;MAFGLKRDELKQWKKDVESGKIAFLTHFWIDDRFPGCNTVTKVGCNDLKKLKEWGSTHGLNENWIHYDEKYPHFDLFGEHQKEILLHEKQWGHIEKFKL
;
A
#
# COMPACT_ATOMS: atom_id res chain seq x y z
N MET A 1 13.26 5.92 -6.01
CA MET A 1 13.83 4.57 -6.28
C MET A 1 13.28 3.58 -5.25
N ALA A 2 12.93 2.34 -5.64
CA ALA A 2 12.35 1.34 -4.73
C ALA A 2 13.38 0.30 -4.26
N PHE A 3 13.53 0.08 -2.95
CA PHE A 3 14.45 -0.93 -2.39
C PHE A 3 13.94 -1.50 -1.05
N GLY A 4 14.54 -2.59 -0.57
CA GLY A 4 14.15 -3.26 0.68
C GLY A 4 12.95 -4.23 0.60
N LEU A 5 12.54 -4.58 -0.62
CA LEU A 5 11.47 -5.54 -0.89
C LEU A 5 12.03 -6.90 -1.31
N LYS A 6 11.63 -7.99 -0.64
CA LYS A 6 11.99 -9.35 -1.06
C LYS A 6 11.09 -9.79 -2.23
N ARG A 7 11.63 -10.61 -3.12
CA ARG A 7 10.88 -11.17 -4.27
C ARG A 7 9.64 -11.94 -3.82
N ASP A 8 9.73 -12.69 -2.72
CA ASP A 8 8.61 -13.48 -2.20
C ASP A 8 7.51 -12.61 -1.61
N GLU A 9 7.85 -11.48 -0.97
CA GLU A 9 6.86 -10.51 -0.47
C GLU A 9 6.07 -9.90 -1.64
N LEU A 10 6.74 -9.53 -2.73
CA LEU A 10 6.08 -9.03 -3.92
C LEU A 10 5.18 -10.08 -4.58
N LYS A 11 5.64 -11.33 -4.69
CA LYS A 11 4.84 -12.43 -5.26
C LYS A 11 3.60 -12.71 -4.42
N GLN A 12 3.75 -12.73 -3.10
CA GLN A 12 2.63 -12.96 -2.19
C GLN A 12 1.61 -11.83 -2.29
N TRP A 13 2.07 -10.57 -2.29
CA TRP A 13 1.19 -9.43 -2.48
C TRP A 13 0.41 -9.53 -3.79
N LYS A 14 1.09 -9.78 -4.92
CA LYS A 14 0.44 -9.95 -6.24
C LYS A 14 -0.65 -11.01 -6.20
N LYS A 15 -0.35 -12.19 -5.63
CA LYS A 15 -1.30 -13.29 -5.49
C LYS A 15 -2.51 -12.91 -4.65
N ASP A 16 -2.30 -12.21 -3.53
CA ASP A 16 -3.40 -11.77 -2.67
C ASP A 16 -4.27 -10.71 -3.37
N VAL A 17 -3.66 -9.76 -4.09
CA VAL A 17 -4.36 -8.77 -4.91
C VAL A 17 -5.22 -9.45 -5.98
N GLU A 18 -4.64 -10.37 -6.76
CA GLU A 18 -5.34 -11.14 -7.80
C GLU A 18 -6.51 -11.96 -7.22
N SER A 19 -6.37 -12.44 -5.98
CA SER A 19 -7.43 -13.16 -5.26
C SER A 19 -8.57 -12.27 -4.72
N GLY A 20 -8.53 -10.96 -4.94
CA GLY A 20 -9.54 -10.02 -4.46
C GLY A 20 -9.44 -9.71 -2.96
N LYS A 21 -8.27 -9.94 -2.34
CA LYS A 21 -7.99 -9.49 -0.97
C LYS A 21 -7.42 -8.08 -1.00
N ILE A 22 -7.66 -7.33 0.07
CA ILE A 22 -6.94 -6.08 0.35
C ILE A 22 -5.57 -6.50 0.87
N ALA A 23 -4.52 -6.23 0.09
CA ALA A 23 -3.16 -6.66 0.38
C ALA A 23 -2.23 -5.46 0.52
N PHE A 24 -1.35 -5.51 1.52
CA PHE A 24 -0.43 -4.42 1.87
C PHE A 24 1.00 -4.79 1.49
N LEU A 25 1.74 -3.84 0.91
CA LEU A 25 3.13 -4.00 0.55
C LEU A 25 3.90 -2.72 0.81
N THR A 26 4.75 -2.73 1.83
CA THR A 26 5.62 -1.59 2.14
C THR A 26 7.02 -1.82 1.59
N HIS A 27 7.61 -0.79 1.00
CA HIS A 27 9.01 -0.78 0.61
C HIS A 27 9.61 0.62 0.78
N PHE A 28 10.94 0.71 0.80
CA PHE A 28 11.59 2.02 0.84
C PHE A 28 11.39 2.73 -0.50
N TRP A 29 11.07 4.01 -0.42
CA TRP A 29 10.86 4.88 -1.55
C TRP A 29 11.33 6.27 -1.17
N ILE A 30 12.19 6.85 -2.01
CA ILE A 30 12.73 8.19 -1.85
C ILE A 30 12.40 8.95 -3.13
N ASP A 31 11.79 10.12 -2.96
CA ASP A 31 11.42 11.09 -3.99
C ASP A 31 11.56 12.50 -3.42
N ASP A 32 12.23 13.37 -4.16
CA ASP A 32 12.54 14.74 -3.73
C ASP A 32 11.29 15.60 -3.47
N ARG A 33 10.16 15.23 -4.09
CA ARG A 33 8.88 15.92 -3.91
C ARG A 33 8.24 15.66 -2.54
N PHE A 34 8.68 14.63 -1.81
CA PHE A 34 8.12 14.21 -0.53
C PHE A 34 9.21 14.11 0.55
N PRO A 35 9.76 15.25 1.01
CA PRO A 35 10.82 15.24 2.01
C PRO A 35 10.35 14.58 3.32
N GLY A 36 11.18 13.68 3.85
CA GLY A 36 10.89 12.92 5.07
C GLY A 36 10.06 11.64 4.87
N CYS A 37 9.53 11.40 3.67
CA CYS A 37 8.87 10.14 3.33
C CYS A 37 9.88 9.16 2.75
N ASN A 38 10.29 8.18 3.55
CA ASN A 38 11.32 7.20 3.16
C ASN A 38 10.72 5.87 2.70
N THR A 39 9.40 5.72 2.78
CA THR A 39 8.67 4.51 2.46
C THR A 39 7.38 4.81 1.74
N VAL A 40 6.87 3.80 1.05
CA VAL A 40 5.53 3.78 0.49
C VAL A 40 4.88 2.46 0.85
N THR A 41 3.58 2.50 1.14
CA THR A 41 2.75 1.30 1.25
C THR A 41 1.77 1.22 0.10
N LYS A 42 1.86 0.15 -0.67
CA LYS A 42 0.91 -0.20 -1.71
C LYS A 42 -0.21 -1.04 -1.13
N VAL A 43 -1.45 -0.56 -1.27
CA VAL A 43 -2.65 -1.32 -0.87
C VAL A 43 -3.42 -1.70 -2.11
N GLY A 44 -3.35 -2.98 -2.49
CA GLY A 44 -3.91 -3.48 -3.75
C GLY A 44 -5.08 -4.42 -3.55
N CYS A 45 -5.99 -4.45 -4.53
CA CYS A 45 -7.05 -5.44 -4.64
C CYS A 45 -7.63 -5.47 -6.04
N ASN A 46 -7.73 -6.63 -6.69
CA ASN A 46 -8.28 -6.76 -8.04
C ASN A 46 -9.80 -6.48 -8.10
N ASP A 47 -10.51 -6.56 -6.97
CA ASP A 47 -11.88 -6.07 -6.87
C ASP A 47 -11.87 -4.55 -6.64
N LEU A 48 -12.01 -3.78 -7.73
CA LEU A 48 -12.01 -2.32 -7.69
C LEU A 48 -13.12 -1.75 -6.80
N LYS A 49 -14.29 -2.39 -6.75
CA LYS A 49 -15.39 -1.90 -5.91
C LYS A 49 -14.98 -2.01 -4.44
N LYS A 50 -14.47 -3.18 -4.05
CA LYS A 50 -13.96 -3.43 -2.70
C LYS A 50 -12.79 -2.51 -2.35
N LEU A 51 -11.88 -2.26 -3.30
CA LEU A 51 -10.76 -1.33 -3.11
C LEU A 51 -11.25 0.10 -2.85
N LYS A 52 -12.23 0.58 -3.61
CA LYS A 52 -12.84 1.91 -3.43
C LYS A 52 -13.58 2.03 -2.10
N GLU A 53 -14.38 1.02 -1.76
CA GLU A 53 -15.10 0.97 -0.48
C GLU A 53 -14.11 1.00 0.69
N TRP A 54 -13.07 0.18 0.64
CA TRP A 54 -11.99 0.19 1.63
C TRP A 54 -11.26 1.55 1.67
N GLY A 55 -10.93 2.13 0.51
CA GLY A 55 -10.28 3.44 0.47
C GLY A 55 -11.14 4.53 1.11
N SER A 56 -12.45 4.51 0.85
CA SER A 56 -13.40 5.46 1.41
C SER A 56 -13.49 5.38 2.94
N THR A 57 -13.36 4.20 3.56
CA THR A 57 -13.34 4.09 5.04
C THR A 57 -12.14 4.79 5.66
N HIS A 58 -11.07 4.98 4.89
CA HIS A 58 -9.84 5.67 5.28
C HIS A 58 -9.76 7.10 4.72
N GLY A 59 -10.84 7.62 4.12
CA GLY A 59 -10.87 8.96 3.52
C GLY A 59 -10.07 9.10 2.21
N LEU A 60 -9.66 7.99 1.59
CA LEU A 60 -8.93 8.00 0.33
C LEU A 60 -9.89 8.24 -0.84
N ASN A 61 -9.50 9.11 -1.77
CA ASN A 61 -10.27 9.38 -2.98
C ASN A 61 -10.05 8.26 -4.02
N GLU A 62 -11.11 7.76 -4.64
CA GLU A 62 -11.02 6.72 -5.68
C GLU A 62 -10.15 7.12 -6.89
N ASN A 63 -9.98 8.42 -7.14
CA ASN A 63 -9.12 8.95 -8.19
C ASN A 63 -7.62 8.79 -7.87
N TRP A 64 -7.27 8.46 -6.62
CA TRP A 64 -5.89 8.15 -6.20
C TRP A 64 -5.53 6.68 -6.42
N ILE A 65 -6.47 5.85 -6.89
CA ILE A 65 -6.16 4.48 -7.27
C ILE A 65 -5.27 4.51 -8.51
N HIS A 66 -4.14 3.83 -8.42
CA HIS A 66 -3.36 3.46 -9.59
C HIS A 66 -4.06 2.30 -10.30
N TYR A 67 -4.66 2.56 -11.45
CA TYR A 67 -5.42 1.58 -12.24
C TYR A 67 -4.50 0.69 -13.11
N ASP A 68 -3.66 -0.11 -12.45
CA ASP A 68 -2.92 -1.18 -13.14
C ASP A 68 -3.90 -2.30 -13.56
N GLU A 69 -3.69 -2.91 -14.73
CA GLU A 69 -4.59 -3.93 -15.28
C GLU A 69 -4.74 -5.16 -14.37
N LYS A 70 -3.73 -5.50 -13.58
CA LYS A 70 -3.71 -6.71 -12.73
C LYS A 70 -3.62 -6.39 -11.25
N TYR A 71 -3.01 -5.27 -10.91
CA TYR A 71 -2.74 -4.92 -9.52
C TYR A 71 -3.17 -3.49 -9.20
N PRO A 72 -4.46 -3.14 -9.35
CA PRO A 72 -4.91 -1.82 -8.98
C PRO A 72 -4.69 -1.59 -7.48
N HIS A 73 -4.14 -0.43 -7.12
CA HIS A 73 -3.69 -0.15 -5.76
C HIS A 73 -3.66 1.33 -5.40
N PHE A 74 -3.73 1.62 -4.10
CA PHE A 74 -3.36 2.91 -3.55
C PHE A 74 -1.88 2.96 -3.17
N ASP A 75 -1.30 4.15 -3.24
CA ASP A 75 0.02 4.45 -2.69
C ASP A 75 -0.13 5.36 -1.47
N LEU A 76 0.31 4.87 -0.31
CA LEU A 76 0.24 5.58 0.97
C LEU A 76 1.63 6.01 1.41
N PHE A 77 1.75 7.26 1.86
CA PHE A 77 3.01 7.87 2.32
C PHE A 77 2.79 8.67 3.61
N GLY A 78 3.88 8.97 4.31
CA GLY A 78 3.88 9.89 5.45
C GLY A 78 2.97 9.46 6.60
N GLU A 79 2.28 10.42 7.22
CA GLU A 79 1.40 10.15 8.37
C GLU A 79 0.21 9.25 7.99
N HIS A 80 -0.40 9.47 6.83
CA HIS A 80 -1.52 8.64 6.36
C HIS A 80 -1.14 7.17 6.21
N GLN A 81 0.09 6.89 5.75
CA GLN A 81 0.61 5.53 5.70
C GLN A 81 0.61 4.88 7.08
N LYS A 82 1.12 5.59 8.10
CA LYS A 82 1.23 5.06 9.46
C LYS A 82 -0.15 4.85 10.09
N GLU A 83 -1.03 5.83 9.99
CA GLU A 83 -2.37 5.79 10.57
C GLU A 83 -3.19 4.63 10.00
N ILE A 84 -3.17 4.44 8.68
CA ILE A 84 -3.89 3.35 8.02
C ILE A 84 -3.29 1.99 8.41
N LEU A 85 -1.97 1.84 8.44
CA LEU A 85 -1.33 0.59 8.87
C LEU A 85 -1.67 0.24 10.32
N LEU A 86 -1.78 1.23 11.20
CA LEU A 86 -2.21 1.05 12.59
C LEU A 86 -3.67 0.58 12.67
N HIS A 87 -4.57 1.24 11.93
CA HIS A 87 -5.98 0.88 11.88
C HIS A 87 -6.18 -0.55 11.36
N GLU A 88 -5.44 -0.93 10.32
CA GLU A 88 -5.49 -2.24 9.68
C GLU A 88 -4.64 -3.30 10.39
N LYS A 89 -4.05 -2.96 11.56
CA LYS A 89 -3.24 -3.85 12.41
C LYS A 89 -2.07 -4.50 11.68
N GLN A 90 -1.46 -3.78 10.75
CA GLN A 90 -0.32 -4.23 9.94
C GLN A 90 1.01 -4.02 10.69
N TRP A 91 1.11 -4.57 11.90
CA TRP A 91 2.24 -4.38 12.82
C TRP A 91 3.60 -4.74 12.19
N GLY A 92 3.66 -5.82 11.42
CA GLY A 92 4.89 -6.24 10.75
C GLY A 92 5.45 -5.19 9.79
N HIS A 93 4.60 -4.39 9.14
CA HIS A 93 5.02 -3.27 8.30
C HIS A 93 5.55 -2.12 9.16
N ILE A 94 4.83 -1.78 10.23
CA ILE A 94 5.19 -0.70 11.15
C ILE A 94 6.55 -0.97 11.79
N GLU A 95 6.75 -2.18 12.33
CA GLU A 95 7.98 -2.57 13.02
C GLU A 95 9.17 -2.67 12.05
N LYS A 96 8.98 -3.31 10.89
CA LYS A 96 10.05 -3.52 9.90
C LYS A 96 10.55 -2.20 9.32
N PHE A 97 9.67 -1.24 9.09
CA PHE A 97 9.98 0.03 8.44
C PHE A 97 10.09 1.23 9.39
N LYS A 98 9.90 1.01 10.71
CA LYS A 98 9.97 2.04 11.76
C LYS A 98 9.02 3.22 11.51
N LEU A 99 7.76 2.90 11.22
CA LEU A 99 6.71 3.88 10.91
C LEU A 99 6.11 4.51 12.16
#